data_AF-A0A923ZZZ5-F1
#
_entry.id   AF-A0A923ZZZ5-F1
#
_cell.length_a   1.000
_cell.length_b   1.000
_cell.length_c   1.000
_cell.angle_alpha   90.00
_cell.angle_beta   90.00
_cell.angle_gamma   90.00
#
_symmetry.space_group_name_H-M   'P 1'
#
loop_
_entity.id
_entity.type
_entity.pdbx_description
1 polymer ?
#
loop_
_entity_poly.entity_id
_entity_poly.type
_entity_poly.pdbx_seq_one_letter_code
_entity_poly.pdbx_strand_id
1 'polypeptide(L)'
;MKFRFPIVIIDEDFRSENTSGLGIRALADAMEKEGMEVLGVTSYGDLSQFAQQQSRASAFILSIDDEEFGGGSVEETNHALKSLRAFVEEIRHKNADIPIYL
;
A
#
# COMPACT_ATOMS: atom_id res chain seq x y z
N MET A 1 9.64 8.09 -24.72
CA MET A 1 9.75 7.64 -23.30
C MET A 1 8.49 6.86 -22.96
N LYS A 2 8.61 5.65 -22.38
CA LYS A 2 7.43 4.95 -21.83
C LYS A 2 7.20 5.47 -20.41
N PHE A 3 6.10 6.20 -20.22
CA PHE A 3 5.63 6.53 -18.88
C PHE A 3 5.00 5.28 -18.29
N ARG A 4 5.40 4.98 -17.07
CA ARG A 4 4.97 3.81 -16.32
C ARG A 4 4.26 4.30 -15.09
N PHE A 5 3.05 3.82 -14.87
CA PHE A 5 2.23 4.22 -13.73
C PHE A 5 1.79 2.99 -12.93
N PRO A 6 2.67 2.43 -12.10
CA PRO A 6 2.39 1.17 -11.43
C PRO A 6 1.30 1.31 -10.35
N ILE A 7 0.61 0.20 -10.08
CA ILE A 7 -0.16 0.02 -8.85
C ILE A 7 0.82 -0.35 -7.75
N VAL A 8 0.77 0.35 -6.63
CA VAL A 8 1.66 0.09 -5.50
C VAL A 8 0.89 -0.66 -4.41
N ILE A 9 1.39 -1.83 -4.05
CA ILE A 9 0.85 -2.67 -2.98
C ILE A 9 1.77 -2.54 -1.76
N ILE A 10 1.20 -2.14 -0.62
CA ILE A 10 1.88 -2.04 0.67
C ILE A 10 1.32 -3.13 1.56
N ASP A 11 2.14 -4.12 1.86
CA ASP A 11 1.74 -5.26 2.66
C ASP A 11 2.96 -5.85 3.37
N GLU A 12 2.92 -5.96 4.69
CA GLU A 12 4.07 -6.43 5.48
C GLU A 12 4.48 -7.86 5.13
N ASP A 13 3.51 -8.64 4.69
CA ASP A 13 3.63 -10.02 4.27
C ASP A 13 3.87 -10.19 2.78
N PHE A 14 4.04 -9.13 1.99
CA PHE A 14 4.18 -9.23 0.54
C PHE A 14 5.30 -10.18 0.10
N ARG A 15 6.35 -10.29 0.93
CA ARG A 15 7.50 -11.19 0.71
C ARG A 15 7.44 -12.48 1.54
N SER A 16 6.47 -12.62 2.43
CA SER A 16 6.27 -13.77 3.30
C SER A 16 5.64 -14.94 2.54
N GLU A 17 5.96 -16.18 2.95
CA GLU A 17 5.35 -17.41 2.41
C GLU A 17 4.08 -17.84 3.16
N ASN A 18 3.52 -16.97 4.00
CA ASN A 18 2.28 -17.22 4.72
C ASN A 18 1.05 -17.02 3.82
N THR A 19 -0.14 -17.31 4.36
CA THR A 19 -1.39 -17.24 3.58
C THR A 19 -1.70 -15.80 3.12
N SER A 20 -1.42 -14.81 3.97
CA SER A 20 -1.61 -13.38 3.63
C SER A 20 -0.71 -12.96 2.46
N GLY A 21 0.59 -13.24 2.57
CA GLY A 21 1.59 -12.96 1.55
C GLY A 21 1.37 -13.69 0.22
N LEU A 22 0.82 -14.92 0.26
CA LEU A 22 0.39 -15.62 -0.96
C LEU A 22 -0.84 -14.97 -1.59
N GLY A 23 -1.82 -14.55 -0.78
CA GLY A 23 -3.02 -13.89 -1.25
C GLY A 23 -2.73 -12.58 -1.97
N ILE A 24 -1.91 -11.72 -1.37
CA ILE A 24 -1.59 -10.41 -1.97
C ILE A 24 -0.74 -10.55 -3.24
N ARG A 25 0.16 -11.55 -3.31
CA ARG A 25 0.91 -11.84 -4.54
C ARG A 25 0.04 -12.42 -5.64
N ALA A 26 -0.95 -13.25 -5.30
CA ALA A 26 -1.92 -13.72 -6.28
C ALA A 26 -2.74 -12.56 -6.88
N LEU A 27 -3.08 -11.54 -6.08
CA LEU A 27 -3.70 -10.30 -6.56
C LEU A 27 -2.76 -9.52 -7.48
N ALA A 28 -1.49 -9.37 -7.10
CA ALA A 28 -0.47 -8.73 -7.93
C ALA A 28 -0.33 -9.43 -9.30
N ASP A 29 -0.17 -10.76 -9.29
CA ASP A 29 -0.05 -11.59 -10.50
C ASP A 29 -1.29 -11.46 -11.41
N ALA A 30 -2.49 -11.35 -10.82
CA ALA A 30 -3.71 -11.14 -11.58
C ALA A 30 -3.73 -9.78 -12.27
N MET A 31 -3.32 -8.71 -11.59
CA MET A 31 -3.22 -7.37 -12.17
C MET A 31 -2.16 -7.30 -13.28
N GLU A 32 -1.02 -7.98 -13.09
CA GLU A 32 0.03 -8.06 -14.11
C GLU A 32 -0.45 -8.78 -15.38
N LYS A 33 -1.27 -9.83 -15.24
CA LYS A 33 -1.89 -10.54 -16.38
C LYS A 33 -2.85 -9.65 -17.18
N GLU A 34 -3.48 -8.68 -16.52
CA GLU A 34 -4.31 -7.65 -17.17
C GLU A 34 -3.47 -6.50 -17.79
N GLY A 35 -2.13 -6.63 -17.77
CA GLY A 35 -1.20 -5.68 -18.38
C GLY A 35 -0.86 -4.47 -17.51
N MET A 36 -1.20 -4.50 -16.23
CA MET A 36 -0.79 -3.49 -15.26
C MET A 36 0.63 -3.75 -14.76
N GLU A 37 1.34 -2.71 -14.35
CA GLU A 37 2.61 -2.86 -13.64
C GLU A 37 2.32 -2.79 -12.14
N VAL A 38 2.82 -3.74 -11.38
CA VAL A 38 2.61 -3.81 -9.93
C VAL A 38 3.96 -3.65 -9.22
N LEU A 39 3.96 -2.89 -8.13
CA LEU A 39 5.10 -2.72 -7.25
C LEU A 39 4.69 -3.10 -5.83
N GLY A 40 5.25 -4.19 -5.31
CA GLY A 40 5.04 -4.60 -3.92
C GLY A 40 6.15 -4.12 -2.99
N VAL A 41 5.75 -3.55 -1.85
CA VAL A 41 6.62 -3.05 -0.79
C VAL A 41 6.08 -3.46 0.57
N THR A 42 6.96 -3.57 1.55
CA THR A 42 6.62 -4.13 2.88
C THR A 42 6.35 -3.07 3.94
N SER A 43 6.54 -1.78 3.63
CA SER A 43 6.34 -0.72 4.62
C SER A 43 5.99 0.63 3.99
N TYR A 44 5.29 1.47 4.76
CA TYR A 44 5.04 2.87 4.42
C TYR A 44 6.33 3.72 4.28
N GLY A 45 7.40 3.32 4.98
CA GLY A 45 8.69 4.02 4.97
C GLY A 45 9.37 3.98 3.59
N ASP A 46 9.19 2.87 2.88
CA ASP A 46 9.67 2.77 1.50
C ASP A 46 8.89 3.75 0.60
N LEU A 47 7.59 3.94 0.85
CA LEU A 47 6.77 4.81 0.01
C LEU A 47 7.02 6.29 0.15
N SER A 48 7.29 6.82 1.33
CA SER A 48 7.58 8.24 1.47
C SER A 48 8.83 8.62 0.66
N GLN A 49 9.84 7.74 0.60
CA GLN A 49 10.97 7.89 -0.33
C GLN A 49 10.55 7.75 -1.80
N PHE A 50 9.71 6.77 -2.15
CA PHE A 50 9.21 6.56 -3.52
C PHE A 50 8.31 7.70 -4.03
N ALA A 51 7.37 8.19 -3.22
CA ALA A 51 6.46 9.28 -3.52
C ALA A 51 7.21 10.61 -3.69
N GLN A 52 8.36 10.77 -3.02
CA GLN A 52 9.24 11.92 -3.23
C GLN A 52 10.11 11.79 -4.48
N GLN A 53 10.60 10.59 -4.83
CA GLN A 53 11.56 10.41 -5.93
C GLN A 53 10.94 10.08 -7.29
N GLN A 54 9.81 9.38 -7.35
CA GLN A 54 9.12 9.00 -8.59
C GLN A 54 7.60 8.89 -8.41
N SER A 55 6.90 10.01 -8.18
CA SER A 55 5.44 10.07 -8.09
C SER A 55 4.77 9.71 -9.43
N ARG A 56 4.66 8.41 -9.71
CA ARG A 56 3.95 7.85 -10.86
C ARG A 56 2.99 6.73 -10.46
N ALA A 57 2.67 6.55 -9.18
CA ALA A 57 1.67 5.53 -8.81
C ALA A 57 0.31 5.86 -9.46
N SER A 58 -0.35 4.84 -10.01
CA SER A 58 -1.72 4.95 -10.54
C SER A 58 -2.78 4.63 -9.49
N ALA A 59 -2.45 3.78 -8.53
CA ALA A 59 -3.28 3.43 -7.38
C ALA A 59 -2.42 2.90 -6.23
N PHE A 60 -2.97 2.91 -5.02
CA PHE A 60 -2.41 2.26 -3.84
C PHE A 60 -3.34 1.18 -3.32
N ILE A 61 -2.78 0.04 -2.93
CA ILE A 61 -3.46 -1.03 -2.20
C ILE A 61 -2.70 -1.19 -0.89
N LEU A 62 -3.42 -1.12 0.22
CA LEU A 62 -2.88 -1.15 1.57
C LEU A 62 -3.45 -2.36 2.26
N SER A 63 -2.63 -3.16 2.94
CA SER A 63 -3.16 -4.09 3.92
C SER A 63 -2.98 -3.55 5.33
N ILE A 64 -3.92 -3.92 6.20
CA ILE A 64 -3.85 -3.68 7.62
C ILE A 64 -4.35 -4.94 8.31
N ASP A 65 -3.56 -5.47 9.23
CA ASP A 65 -3.90 -6.67 9.95
C ASP A 65 -4.73 -6.36 11.19
N ASP A 66 -5.66 -7.25 11.51
CA ASP A 66 -6.50 -7.13 12.72
C ASP A 66 -5.65 -7.08 14.00
N GLU A 67 -4.46 -7.72 13.98
CA GLU A 67 -3.51 -7.70 15.09
C GLU A 67 -2.95 -6.29 15.38
N GLU A 68 -2.89 -5.41 14.37
CA GLU A 68 -2.45 -4.02 14.56
C GLU A 68 -3.45 -3.23 15.43
N PHE A 69 -4.73 -3.61 15.44
CA PHE A 69 -5.77 -2.95 16.23
C PHE A 69 -5.78 -3.36 17.71
N GLY A 70 -4.92 -4.29 18.13
CA GLY A 70 -4.77 -4.71 19.52
C GLY A 70 -6.06 -5.22 20.15
N GLY A 71 -6.40 -4.73 21.35
CA GLY A 71 -7.65 -5.03 22.04
C GLY A 71 -8.89 -4.29 21.49
N GLY A 72 -8.74 -3.50 20.42
CA GLY A 72 -9.83 -2.72 19.82
C GLY A 72 -10.25 -1.51 20.64
N SER A 73 -9.44 -1.07 21.62
CA SER A 73 -9.67 0.21 22.28
C SER A 73 -9.51 1.36 21.30
N VAL A 74 -10.11 2.52 21.62
CA VAL A 74 -10.01 3.71 20.78
C VAL A 74 -8.55 4.18 20.68
N GLU A 75 -7.79 4.04 21.77
CA GLU A 75 -6.37 4.40 21.83
C GLU A 75 -5.52 3.50 20.93
N GLU A 76 -5.70 2.18 20.98
CA GLU A 76 -4.97 1.21 20.13
C GLU A 76 -5.31 1.40 18.65
N THR A 77 -6.60 1.57 18.34
CA THR A 77 -7.07 1.85 16.98
C THR A 77 -6.47 3.14 16.43
N ASN A 78 -6.42 4.21 17.25
CA ASN A 78 -5.79 5.47 16.84
C ASN A 78 -4.28 5.33 16.64
N HIS A 79 -3.63 4.46 17.40
CA HIS A 79 -2.21 4.18 17.23
C HIS A 79 -1.94 3.46 15.90
N ALA A 80 -2.69 2.40 15.59
CA ALA A 80 -2.59 1.65 14.33
C ALA A 80 -2.85 2.56 13.11
N LEU A 81 -3.93 3.36 13.17
CA LEU A 81 -4.31 4.24 12.08
C LEU A 81 -3.41 5.47 11.90
N LYS A 82 -2.49 5.75 12.84
CA LYS A 82 -1.64 6.95 12.78
C LYS A 82 -0.77 6.98 11.53
N SER A 83 -0.09 5.87 11.24
CA SER A 83 0.78 5.73 10.07
C SER A 83 -0.02 5.78 8.77
N LEU A 84 -1.19 5.11 8.75
CA LEU A 84 -2.10 5.13 7.62
C LEU A 84 -2.61 6.55 7.30
N ARG A 85 -3.04 7.30 8.33
CA ARG A 85 -3.50 8.69 8.17
C ARG A 85 -2.40 9.59 7.62
N ALA A 86 -1.20 9.51 8.19
CA ALA A 86 -0.04 10.27 7.70
C ALA A 86 0.26 9.95 6.23
N PHE A 87 0.23 8.67 5.85
CA PHE A 87 0.41 8.23 4.48
C PHE A 87 -0.66 8.79 3.54
N VAL A 88 -1.94 8.65 3.89
CA VAL A 88 -3.06 9.16 3.07
C VAL A 88 -2.99 10.68 2.92
N GLU A 89 -2.65 11.41 3.99
CA GLU A 89 -2.46 12.86 3.95
C GLU A 89 -1.36 13.26 2.97
N GLU A 90 -0.21 12.58 2.99
CA GLU A 90 0.89 12.85 2.04
C GLU A 90 0.48 12.57 0.59
N ILE A 91 -0.20 11.45 0.32
CA ILE A 91 -0.67 11.12 -1.03
C ILE A 91 -1.68 12.14 -1.51
N ARG A 92 -2.67 12.49 -0.68
CA ARG A 92 -3.72 13.47 -1.02
C ARG A 92 -3.17 14.88 -1.20
N HIS A 93 -2.12 15.25 -0.47
CA HIS A 93 -1.41 16.51 -0.68
C HIS A 93 -0.78 16.59 -2.08
N LYS A 94 -0.31 15.47 -2.63
CA LYS A 94 0.28 15.39 -3.98
C LYS A 94 -0.75 15.21 -5.08
N ASN A 95 -1.74 14.34 -4.87
CA ASN A 95 -2.82 14.06 -5.80
C ASN A 95 -4.08 13.58 -5.05
N ALA A 96 -5.11 14.42 -5.05
CA ALA A 96 -6.37 14.16 -4.36
C ALA A 96 -7.16 12.98 -4.96
N ASP A 97 -6.93 12.67 -6.25
CA ASP A 97 -7.76 11.76 -7.04
C ASP A 97 -7.17 10.35 -7.18
N ILE A 98 -5.95 10.09 -6.66
CA ILE A 98 -5.37 8.74 -6.73
C ILE A 98 -6.25 7.74 -5.95
N PRO A 99 -6.69 6.64 -6.57
CA PRO A 99 -7.38 5.57 -5.86
C PRO A 99 -6.52 4.96 -4.76
N ILE A 100 -7.11 4.79 -3.57
CA ILE A 100 -6.49 4.10 -2.43
C ILE A 100 -7.49 3.02 -2.00
N TYR A 101 -7.04 1.78 -1.99
CA TYR A 101 -7.78 0.61 -1.54
C TYR A 101 -7.15 0.11 -0.23
N LEU A 102 -8.00 -0.30 0.69
CA LEU A 102 -7.64 -0.97 1.95
C LEU A 102 -8.25 -2.37 1.90
#